data_AF-A0A367U6G0-F1
#
_entry.id   AF-A0A367U6G0-F1
#
_cell.length_a   1.000
_cell.length_b   1.000
_cell.length_c   1.000
_cell.angle_alpha   90.00
_cell.angle_beta   90.00
_cell.angle_gamma   90.00
#
_symmetry.space_group_name_H-M   'P 1'
#
loop_
_entity.id
_entity.type
_entity.pdbx_description
1 polymer ?
#
loop_
_entity_poly.entity_id
_entity_poly.type
_entity_poly.pdbx_seq_one_letter_code
_entity_poly.pdbx_strand_id
1 'polypeptide(L)'
;MKKSLSLSAMAIAASLAVTAPAPAFAQQNPETTAAMAKILGDVIGNTIRKAAEDVRANTGIDPLSRGYGNDANAPSAPANPSDTLRRELATLNAQHDQAITTHLEELHGELEKAELEFQNAAERAENADEVRDNRSGLQARADTAYEKFAKNIAAENARFDEKRTAILQG
;
A
#
# COMPACT_ATOMS: atom_id res chain seq x y z
N MET A 1 -33.14 -75.89 14.82
CA MET A 1 -33.63 -74.59 14.29
C MET A 1 -32.54 -74.07 13.34
N LYS A 2 -32.66 -74.25 12.02
CA LYS A 2 -33.17 -73.26 11.03
C LYS A 2 -32.68 -71.82 11.32
N LYS A 3 -31.74 -71.30 10.51
CA LYS A 3 -32.00 -70.31 9.44
C LYS A 3 -30.69 -69.80 8.81
N SER A 4 -30.66 -69.90 7.48
CA SER A 4 -29.86 -69.13 6.53
C SER A 4 -30.24 -67.65 6.53
N LEU A 5 -29.36 -66.78 6.02
CA LEU A 5 -29.53 -65.46 5.37
C LEU A 5 -28.12 -64.87 5.17
N SER A 6 -27.48 -64.87 3.99
CA SER A 6 -27.71 -64.08 2.76
C SER A 6 -27.23 -62.60 2.83
N LEU A 7 -26.46 -62.22 1.80
CA LEU A 7 -26.11 -60.85 1.30
C LEU A 7 -25.11 -60.06 2.18
N SER A 8 -24.08 -59.38 1.66
CA SER A 8 -23.95 -58.68 0.39
C SER A 8 -22.51 -58.70 -0.13
N ALA A 9 -22.37 -58.88 -1.45
CA ALA A 9 -21.19 -58.50 -2.19
C ALA A 9 -21.00 -56.98 -2.10
N MET A 10 -19.87 -56.53 -1.55
CA MET A 10 -19.47 -55.13 -1.58
C MET A 10 -18.33 -55.01 -2.58
N ALA A 11 -18.68 -54.56 -3.79
CA ALA A 11 -17.73 -54.13 -4.79
C ALA A 11 -16.96 -52.92 -4.25
N ILE A 12 -15.66 -53.10 -4.00
CA ILE A 12 -14.78 -51.97 -3.72
C ILE A 12 -14.40 -51.38 -5.09
N ALA A 13 -15.07 -50.29 -5.43
CA ALA A 13 -14.71 -49.45 -6.57
C ALA A 13 -13.29 -48.93 -6.35
N ALA A 14 -12.40 -49.24 -7.28
CA ALA A 14 -11.08 -48.64 -7.38
C ALA A 14 -11.24 -47.15 -7.74
N SER A 15 -11.27 -46.29 -6.73
CA SER A 15 -11.14 -44.85 -6.94
C SER A 15 -9.71 -44.56 -7.38
N LEU A 16 -9.55 -44.35 -8.68
CA LEU A 16 -8.37 -43.72 -9.27
C LEU A 16 -8.18 -42.36 -8.59
N ALA A 17 -7.26 -42.29 -7.63
CA ALA A 17 -6.72 -41.03 -7.16
C ALA A 17 -5.98 -40.40 -8.35
N VAL A 18 -6.64 -39.48 -9.04
CA VAL A 18 -5.97 -38.53 -9.92
C VAL A 18 -5.14 -37.66 -8.99
N THR A 19 -3.90 -38.05 -8.76
CA THR A 19 -2.86 -37.17 -8.24
C THR A 19 -2.67 -36.09 -9.30
N ALA A 20 -3.42 -34.99 -9.18
CA ALA A 20 -3.09 -33.77 -9.88
C ALA A 20 -1.62 -33.46 -9.56
N PRO A 21 -0.75 -33.21 -10.55
CA PRO A 21 0.59 -32.76 -10.24
C PRO A 21 0.44 -31.48 -9.42
N ALA A 22 0.84 -31.54 -8.14
CA ALA A 22 1.04 -30.35 -7.36
C ALA A 22 2.01 -29.47 -8.16
N PRO A 23 1.78 -28.15 -8.28
CA PRO A 23 2.77 -27.27 -8.85
C PRO A 23 4.07 -27.52 -8.09
N ALA A 24 5.09 -27.99 -8.81
CA ALA A 24 6.42 -28.09 -8.26
C ALA A 24 6.87 -26.65 -8.02
N PHE A 25 6.60 -26.15 -6.82
CA PHE A 25 7.37 -25.04 -6.27
C PHE A 25 8.81 -25.54 -6.28
N ALA A 26 9.59 -25.13 -7.28
CA ALA A 26 11.02 -25.33 -7.25
C ALA A 26 11.48 -24.76 -5.90
N GLN A 27 12.01 -25.60 -5.01
CA GLN A 27 12.57 -25.15 -3.74
C GLN A 27 13.71 -24.19 -4.09
N GLN A 28 13.41 -22.89 -4.12
CA GLN A 28 14.44 -21.87 -4.25
C GLN A 28 15.45 -22.06 -3.12
N ASN A 29 16.73 -21.85 -3.45
CA ASN A 29 17.80 -21.87 -2.46
C ASN A 29 17.45 -20.92 -1.30
N PRO A 30 17.54 -21.35 -0.02
CA PRO A 30 17.32 -20.50 1.14
C PRO A 30 18.06 -19.15 1.09
N GLU A 31 19.24 -19.10 0.49
CA GLU A 31 20.02 -17.87 0.29
C GLU A 31 19.32 -16.88 -0.67
N THR A 32 18.74 -17.39 -1.76
CA THR A 32 17.96 -16.62 -2.74
C THR A 32 16.70 -16.05 -2.10
N THR A 33 15.98 -16.86 -1.31
CA THR A 33 14.80 -16.42 -0.55
C THR A 33 15.14 -15.36 0.49
N ALA A 34 16.24 -15.53 1.22
CA ALA A 34 16.70 -14.54 2.20
C ALA A 34 17.11 -13.21 1.54
N ALA A 35 17.80 -13.26 0.40
CA ALA A 35 18.17 -12.08 -0.38
C ALA A 35 16.93 -11.32 -0.87
N MET A 36 15.93 -12.03 -1.41
CA MET A 36 14.66 -11.46 -1.85
C MET A 36 13.92 -10.74 -0.71
N ALA A 37 13.73 -11.42 0.43
CA ALA A 37 13.04 -10.85 1.58
C ALA A 37 13.74 -9.58 2.12
N LYS A 38 15.07 -9.60 2.17
CA LYS A 38 15.86 -8.43 2.58
C LYS A 38 15.67 -7.26 1.62
N ILE A 39 15.70 -7.50 0.31
CA ILE A 39 15.55 -6.44 -0.70
C ILE A 39 14.15 -5.83 -0.64
N LEU A 40 13.10 -6.65 -0.53
CA LEU A 40 11.73 -6.15 -0.39
C LEU A 40 11.57 -5.28 0.86
N GLY A 41 12.09 -5.73 2.01
CA GLY A 41 12.09 -4.94 3.24
C GLY A 41 12.87 -3.62 3.12
N ASP A 42 14.06 -3.67 2.51
CA ASP A 42 14.93 -2.50 2.31
C ASP A 42 14.31 -1.46 1.35
N VAL A 43 13.57 -1.89 0.31
CA VAL A 43 13.07 -0.97 -0.72
C VAL A 43 11.62 -0.58 -0.44
N ILE A 44 10.71 -1.55 -0.44
CA ILE A 44 9.27 -1.31 -0.25
C ILE A 44 9.01 -0.84 1.18
N GLY A 45 9.57 -1.55 2.16
CA GLY A 45 9.39 -1.19 3.58
C GLY A 45 9.92 0.19 3.94
N ASN A 46 11.06 0.61 3.36
CA ASN A 46 11.57 1.97 3.54
C ASN A 46 10.68 3.02 2.87
N THR A 47 10.19 2.73 1.67
CA THR A 47 9.34 3.66 0.93
C THR A 47 8.01 3.91 1.64
N ILE A 48 7.37 2.86 2.17
CA ILE A 48 6.15 2.97 2.97
C ILE A 48 6.40 3.81 4.24
N ARG A 49 7.50 3.56 4.94
CA ARG A 49 7.85 4.35 6.14
C ARG A 49 8.05 5.83 5.81
N LYS A 50 8.76 6.12 4.72
CA LYS A 50 8.97 7.49 4.24
C LYS A 50 7.65 8.18 3.87
N ALA A 51 6.76 7.48 3.17
CA ALA A 51 5.43 8.01 2.84
C ALA A 51 4.60 8.28 4.10
N ALA A 52 4.65 7.41 5.11
CA ALA A 52 3.97 7.61 6.38
C ALA A 52 4.55 8.80 7.18
N GLU A 53 5.87 9.00 7.13
CA GLU A 53 6.55 10.17 7.72
C GLU A 53 6.12 11.47 7.03
N ASP A 54 6.09 11.50 5.70
CA ASP A 54 5.65 12.67 4.94
C ASP A 54 4.18 13.01 5.21
N VAL A 55 3.30 12.01 5.21
CA VAL A 55 1.89 12.22 5.57
C VAL A 55 1.82 12.77 6.98
N ARG A 56 2.46 12.14 7.97
CA ARG A 56 2.43 12.65 9.36
C ARG A 56 2.94 14.08 9.48
N ALA A 57 4.05 14.41 8.81
CA ALA A 57 4.63 15.76 8.82
C ALA A 57 3.67 16.79 8.21
N ASN A 58 2.91 16.37 7.20
CA ASN A 58 2.04 17.24 6.42
C ASN A 58 0.53 17.03 6.67
N THR A 59 0.11 16.21 7.63
CA THR A 59 -1.29 16.03 8.02
C THR A 59 -1.54 16.23 9.52
N GLY A 60 -0.47 16.34 10.32
CA GLY A 60 -0.54 16.53 11.77
C GLY A 60 -0.90 17.94 12.25
N ILE A 61 -1.42 18.81 11.38
CA ILE A 61 -1.80 20.20 11.71
C ILE A 61 -3.31 20.30 11.87
N ASP A 62 -3.77 20.91 12.97
CA ASP A 62 -5.19 21.20 13.19
C ASP A 62 -5.69 22.27 12.19
N PRO A 63 -6.61 21.93 11.27
CA PRO A 63 -7.12 22.84 10.25
C PRO A 63 -7.81 24.08 10.78
N LEU A 64 -8.39 24.04 11.98
CA LEU A 64 -9.00 25.24 12.56
C LEU A 64 -7.93 26.24 13.00
N SER A 65 -6.78 25.72 13.41
CA SER A 65 -5.69 26.48 13.99
C SER A 65 -4.65 26.89 12.93
N ARG A 66 -4.32 26.04 11.96
CA ARG A 66 -3.22 26.25 10.99
C ARG A 66 -3.37 25.35 9.74
N GLY A 67 -2.80 25.78 8.61
CA GLY A 67 -2.70 25.00 7.36
C GLY A 67 -1.35 24.28 7.21
N TYR A 68 -1.14 23.57 6.09
CA TYR A 68 0.04 22.72 5.84
C TYR A 68 1.26 23.46 5.26
N GLY A 69 1.07 24.70 4.80
CA GLY A 69 2.14 25.57 4.33
C GLY A 69 2.96 26.19 5.47
N ASN A 70 4.22 26.50 5.16
CA ASN A 70 5.13 27.26 6.03
C ASN A 70 4.77 28.76 6.16
N ASP A 71 3.57 29.15 5.75
CA ASP A 71 3.13 30.53 5.80
C ASP A 71 2.75 30.90 7.23
N ALA A 72 3.70 31.54 7.93
CA ALA A 72 3.47 32.12 9.25
C ALA A 72 2.33 33.16 9.27
N ASN A 73 1.88 33.61 8.10
CA ASN A 73 0.80 34.58 7.90
C ASN A 73 -0.53 33.94 7.48
N ALA A 74 -0.65 32.61 7.46
CA ALA A 74 -1.91 31.96 7.09
C ALA A 74 -3.03 32.42 8.04
N PRO A 75 -4.21 32.83 7.51
CA PRO A 75 -5.30 33.30 8.35
C PRO A 75 -5.77 32.19 9.29
N SER A 76 -5.95 32.53 10.56
CA SER A 76 -6.54 31.63 11.56
C SER A 76 -8.05 31.71 11.52
N ALA A 77 -8.73 30.64 11.94
CA ALA A 77 -10.16 30.72 12.16
C ALA A 77 -10.49 31.80 13.21
N PRO A 78 -11.61 32.53 13.07
CA PRO A 78 -12.07 33.46 14.09
C PRO A 78 -12.35 32.71 15.40
N ALA A 79 -12.18 33.38 16.55
CA ALA A 79 -12.31 32.76 17.87
C ALA A 79 -13.69 32.10 18.13
N ASN A 80 -14.75 32.62 17.49
CA ASN A 80 -16.11 32.07 17.55
C ASN A 80 -16.65 31.90 16.12
N PRO A 81 -16.21 30.85 15.40
CA PRO A 81 -16.63 30.65 14.03
C PRO A 81 -18.13 30.29 13.98
N SER A 82 -18.82 30.76 12.95
CA SER A 82 -20.23 30.42 12.72
C SER A 82 -20.39 28.92 12.46
N ASP A 83 -21.61 28.40 12.64
CA ASP A 83 -21.90 26.98 12.36
C ASP A 83 -21.65 26.63 10.88
N THR A 84 -21.96 27.57 9.97
CA THR A 84 -21.68 27.40 8.54
C THR A 84 -20.19 27.31 8.27
N LEU A 85 -19.39 28.23 8.82
CA LEU A 85 -17.93 28.21 8.68
C LEU A 85 -17.32 26.91 9.24
N ARG A 86 -17.80 26.45 10.40
CA ARG A 86 -17.37 25.17 10.98
C ARG A 86 -17.69 23.98 10.08
N ARG A 87 -18.87 23.95 9.44
CA ARG A 87 -19.26 22.87 8.52
C ARG A 87 -18.45 22.87 7.22
N GLU A 88 -18.17 24.05 6.66
CA GLU A 88 -17.38 24.19 5.44
C GLU A 88 -15.94 23.71 5.66
N LEU A 89 -15.30 24.15 6.75
CA LEU A 89 -13.96 23.69 7.12
C LEU A 89 -13.93 22.19 7.42
N ALA A 90 -14.94 21.66 8.13
CA ALA A 90 -15.01 20.21 8.40
C ALA A 90 -15.15 19.39 7.11
N THR A 91 -15.94 19.87 6.15
CA THR A 91 -16.11 19.21 4.85
C THR A 91 -14.82 19.27 4.04
N LEU A 92 -14.13 20.42 4.04
CA LEU A 92 -12.84 20.57 3.39
C LEU A 92 -11.80 19.59 3.96
N ASN A 93 -11.75 19.43 5.28
CA ASN A 93 -10.87 18.46 5.95
C ASN A 93 -11.16 17.02 5.51
N ALA A 94 -12.44 16.62 5.54
CA ALA A 94 -12.82 15.27 5.16
C ALA A 94 -12.47 14.96 3.69
N GLN A 95 -12.65 15.93 2.79
CA GLN A 95 -12.25 15.80 1.39
C GLN A 95 -10.74 15.65 1.22
N HIS A 96 -9.98 16.41 2.01
CA HIS A 96 -8.52 16.35 2.00
C HIS A 96 -8.01 15.00 2.54
N ASP A 97 -8.51 14.55 3.69
CA ASP A 97 -8.16 13.25 4.28
C ASP A 97 -8.47 12.10 3.31
N GLN A 98 -9.60 12.18 2.61
CA GLN A 98 -9.95 11.23 1.56
C GLN A 98 -8.94 11.25 0.40
N ALA A 99 -8.54 12.43 -0.08
CA ALA A 99 -7.55 12.55 -1.14
C ALA A 99 -6.17 12.02 -0.73
N ILE A 100 -5.71 12.31 0.48
CA ILE A 100 -4.47 11.75 1.04
C ILE A 100 -4.54 10.22 1.08
N THR A 101 -5.67 9.67 1.54
CA THR A 101 -5.90 8.22 1.57
C THR A 101 -5.83 7.61 0.17
N THR A 102 -6.48 8.22 -0.83
CA THR A 102 -6.42 7.77 -2.21
C THR A 102 -4.99 7.76 -2.75
N HIS A 103 -4.18 8.80 -2.48
CA HIS A 103 -2.78 8.82 -2.92
C HIS A 103 -1.92 7.76 -2.22
N LEU A 104 -2.20 7.44 -0.95
CA LEU A 104 -1.55 6.33 -0.25
C LEU A 104 -1.92 4.97 -0.85
N GLU A 105 -3.19 4.76 -1.20
CA GLU A 105 -3.65 3.55 -1.89
C GLU A 105 -3.01 3.41 -3.27
N GLU A 106 -2.90 4.51 -4.02
CA GLU A 106 -2.19 4.54 -5.31
C GLU A 106 -0.71 4.16 -5.14
N LEU A 107 -0.02 4.73 -4.14
CA LEU A 107 1.37 4.38 -3.84
C LEU A 107 1.50 2.89 -3.50
N HIS A 108 0.66 2.38 -2.60
CA HIS A 108 0.66 0.96 -2.24
C HIS A 108 0.44 0.07 -3.46
N GLY A 109 -0.53 0.37 -4.31
CA GLY A 109 -0.79 -0.40 -5.52
C GLY A 109 0.39 -0.42 -6.51
N GLU A 110 1.12 0.69 -6.65
CA GLU A 110 2.33 0.74 -7.49
C GLU A 110 3.50 -0.03 -6.85
N LEU A 111 3.65 0.02 -5.52
CA LEU A 111 4.65 -0.74 -4.79
C LEU A 111 4.38 -2.25 -4.84
N GLU A 112 3.12 -2.68 -4.74
CA GLU A 112 2.71 -4.08 -4.90
C GLU A 112 3.03 -4.60 -6.31
N LYS A 113 2.77 -3.81 -7.35
CA LYS A 113 3.16 -4.18 -8.73
C LYS A 113 4.68 -4.33 -8.85
N ALA A 114 5.44 -3.39 -8.30
CA ALA A 114 6.89 -3.44 -8.34
C ALA A 114 7.44 -4.66 -7.57
N GLU A 115 6.85 -4.98 -6.42
CA GLU A 115 7.15 -6.18 -5.64
C GLU A 115 6.87 -7.45 -6.45
N LEU A 116 5.68 -7.57 -7.06
CA LEU A 116 5.32 -8.75 -7.86
C LEU A 116 6.26 -8.93 -9.06
N GLU A 117 6.61 -7.85 -9.77
CA GLU A 117 7.56 -7.91 -10.87
C GLU A 117 8.95 -8.36 -10.40
N PHE A 118 9.40 -7.86 -9.25
CA PHE A 118 10.68 -8.27 -8.66
C PHE A 118 10.66 -9.72 -8.19
N GLN A 119 9.60 -10.17 -7.52
CA GLN A 119 9.44 -11.57 -7.11
C GLN A 119 9.46 -12.49 -8.33
N ASN A 120 8.72 -12.17 -9.38
CA ASN A 120 8.72 -12.91 -10.64
C ASN A 120 10.12 -12.99 -11.28
N ALA A 121 10.91 -11.91 -11.24
CA ALA A 121 12.28 -11.92 -11.74
C ALA A 121 13.20 -12.75 -10.83
N ALA A 122 13.07 -12.61 -9.51
CA ALA A 122 13.86 -13.33 -8.52
C ALA A 122 13.56 -14.84 -8.49
N GLU A 123 12.34 -15.25 -8.78
CA GLU A 123 11.94 -16.66 -8.96
C GLU A 123 12.63 -17.34 -10.13
N ARG A 124 12.96 -16.57 -11.17
CA ARG A 124 13.67 -17.06 -12.36
C ARG A 124 15.18 -16.96 -12.23
N ALA A 125 15.68 -16.31 -11.19
CA ALA A 125 17.11 -16.11 -10.97
C ALA A 125 17.80 -17.43 -10.57
N GLU A 126 18.99 -17.66 -11.11
CA GLU A 126 19.77 -18.87 -10.86
C GLU A 126 20.48 -18.84 -9.50
N ASN A 127 20.75 -17.63 -8.97
CA ASN A 127 21.51 -17.45 -7.74
C ASN A 127 21.17 -16.12 -7.03
N ALA A 128 21.71 -15.94 -5.82
CA ALA A 128 21.45 -14.76 -4.99
C ALA A 128 22.06 -13.46 -5.55
N ASP A 129 23.11 -13.52 -6.37
CA ASP A 129 23.71 -12.33 -6.99
C ASP A 129 22.78 -11.76 -8.06
N GLU A 130 22.18 -12.62 -8.89
CA GLU A 130 21.18 -12.19 -9.88
C GLU A 130 19.93 -11.58 -9.23
N VAL A 131 19.51 -12.09 -8.06
CA VAL A 131 18.45 -11.43 -7.26
C VAL A 131 18.88 -10.05 -6.78
N ARG A 132 20.15 -9.88 -6.38
CA ARG A 132 20.68 -8.57 -5.98
C ARG A 132 20.77 -7.61 -7.15
N ASP A 133 21.08 -8.07 -8.35
CA ASP A 133 21.12 -7.22 -9.56
C ASP A 133 19.73 -6.68 -9.90
N ASN A 134 18.69 -7.50 -9.71
CA ASN A 134 17.29 -7.12 -9.87
C ASN A 134 16.81 -6.05 -8.85
N ARG A 135 17.55 -5.82 -7.75
CA ARG A 135 17.24 -4.77 -6.76
C ARG A 135 17.14 -3.39 -7.41
N SER A 136 18.02 -3.09 -8.35
CA SER A 136 18.08 -1.77 -9.00
C SER A 136 16.78 -1.43 -9.72
N GLY A 137 16.15 -2.41 -10.36
CA GLY A 137 14.86 -2.27 -11.04
C GLY A 137 13.68 -2.09 -10.07
N LEU A 138 13.71 -2.75 -8.91
CA LEU A 138 12.73 -2.54 -7.84
C LEU A 138 12.87 -1.13 -7.24
N GLN A 139 14.10 -0.73 -6.94
CA GLN A 139 14.42 0.59 -6.38
C GLN A 139 13.94 1.72 -7.29
N ALA A 140 14.27 1.67 -8.58
CA ALA A 140 13.87 2.70 -9.53
C ALA A 140 12.34 2.86 -9.63
N ARG A 141 11.60 1.76 -9.58
CA ARG A 141 10.12 1.78 -9.59
C ARG A 141 9.55 2.35 -8.28
N ALA A 142 10.06 1.90 -7.14
CA ALA A 142 9.64 2.40 -5.84
C ALA A 142 9.92 3.91 -5.69
N ASP A 143 11.09 4.37 -6.13
CA ASP A 143 11.45 5.79 -6.13
C ASP A 143 10.53 6.59 -7.05
N THR A 144 10.24 6.10 -8.26
CA THR A 144 9.31 6.76 -9.19
C THR A 144 7.89 6.86 -8.61
N ALA A 145 7.39 5.78 -8.00
CA ALA A 145 6.09 5.75 -7.36
C ALA A 145 6.03 6.75 -6.20
N TYR A 146 7.07 6.78 -5.37
CA TYR A 146 7.18 7.69 -4.25
C TYR A 146 7.31 9.15 -4.68
N GLU A 147 8.10 9.48 -5.71
CA GLU A 147 8.20 10.84 -6.23
C GLU A 147 6.85 11.37 -6.72
N LYS A 148 6.07 10.53 -7.42
CA LYS A 148 4.72 10.87 -7.84
C LYS A 148 3.80 11.09 -6.64
N PHE A 149 3.86 10.21 -5.65
CA PHE A 149 3.11 10.34 -4.41
C PHE A 149 3.44 11.66 -3.70
N ALA A 150 4.72 11.95 -3.46
CA ALA A 150 5.16 13.16 -2.78
C ALA A 150 4.71 14.43 -3.50
N LYS A 151 4.79 14.44 -4.84
CA LYS A 151 4.27 15.54 -5.66
C LYS A 151 2.75 15.73 -5.50
N ASN A 152 1.99 14.64 -5.49
CA ASN A 152 0.54 14.69 -5.32
C ASN A 152 0.14 15.19 -3.93
N ILE A 153 0.80 14.72 -2.88
CA ILE A 153 0.59 15.19 -1.50
C ILE A 153 0.87 16.69 -1.40
N ALA A 154 2.01 17.15 -1.93
CA ALA A 154 2.35 18.58 -1.91
C ALA A 154 1.31 19.45 -2.65
N ALA A 155 0.83 18.99 -3.80
CA ALA A 155 -0.19 19.69 -4.58
C ALA A 155 -1.55 19.74 -3.85
N GLU A 156 -1.96 18.63 -3.24
CA GLU A 156 -3.23 18.55 -2.52
C GLU A 156 -3.19 19.39 -1.23
N ASN A 157 -2.06 19.44 -0.53
CA ASN A 157 -1.86 20.33 0.61
C ASN A 157 -1.94 21.81 0.22
N ALA A 158 -1.30 22.19 -0.89
CA ALA A 158 -1.36 23.56 -1.40
C ALA A 158 -2.80 23.96 -1.77
N ARG A 159 -3.54 23.05 -2.42
CA ARG A 159 -4.95 23.26 -2.77
C ARG A 159 -5.84 23.36 -1.53
N PHE A 160 -5.58 22.56 -0.51
CA PHE A 160 -6.28 22.63 0.77
C PHE A 160 -6.08 23.99 1.43
N ASP A 161 -4.84 24.46 1.51
CA ASP A 161 -4.50 25.75 2.12
C ASP A 161 -5.11 26.93 1.37
N GLU A 162 -5.12 26.90 0.04
CA GLU A 162 -5.78 27.90 -0.80
C GLU A 162 -7.28 27.97 -0.50
N LYS A 163 -7.96 26.82 -0.51
CA LYS A 163 -9.40 26.73 -0.21
C LYS A 163 -9.72 27.16 1.21
N ARG A 164 -8.91 26.73 2.18
CA ARG A 164 -9.03 27.11 3.58
C ARG A 164 -8.91 28.63 3.73
N THR A 165 -7.93 29.24 3.08
CA THR A 165 -7.73 30.68 3.07
C THR A 165 -8.93 31.41 2.49
N ALA A 166 -9.47 30.94 1.37
CA ALA A 166 -10.67 31.51 0.76
C ALA A 166 -11.89 31.42 1.69
N ILE A 167 -12.10 30.29 2.37
CA ILE A 167 -13.19 30.10 3.35
C ILE A 167 -13.03 31.04 4.55
N LEU A 168 -11.79 31.31 4.99
CA LEU A 168 -11.53 32.15 6.15
C LEU A 168 -11.56 33.66 5.86
N GLN A 169 -11.43 34.05 4.59
CA GLN A 169 -11.43 35.46 4.15
C GLN A 169 -12.75 35.91 3.51
N GLY A 170 -13.61 34.97 3.11
CA GLY A 170 -14.98 35.22 2.63
C GLY A 170 -15.94 35.55 3.76
#